data_AF-A0A9P8EK57-F1
#
_entry.id   AF-A0A9P8EK57-F1
#
_cell.length_a   1.000
_cell.length_b   1.000
_cell.length_c   1.000
_cell.angle_alpha   90.00
_cell.angle_beta   90.00
_cell.angle_gamma   90.00
#
_symmetry.space_group_name_H-M   'P 1'
#
loop_
_entity.id
_entity.type
_entity.pdbx_description
1 polymer ?
#
loop_
_entity_poly.entity_id
_entity_poly.type
_entity_poly.pdbx_seq_one_letter_code
_entity_poly.pdbx_strand_id
1 'polypeptide(L)'
;KREEERQIAEKMGTICTQTLERVQPICKQITDHIEAADRTPREELDEEDLVNKVKPLIEEGGRILQECNGSLRGLDPDGHIAAQAKGRAGTKEATPEEYRLADTLKELTETVVTTIDNAKKRISDMPHAKKKLNPLWGLMTQPLFQILAAVGLLLTGVLGLVGQLLNGLGLGGLVNGLLGGLGIDKLLGGLGLGSVADSLGLGKKDKKKSGGGASSLPIVGGLFGKK
;
A
#
# COMPACT_ATOMS: atom_id res chain seq x y z
N LYS A 1 21.85 -21.13 -3.37
CA LYS A 1 20.67 -20.36 -3.82
C LYS A 1 19.41 -20.63 -3.00
N ARG A 2 18.71 -21.77 -3.12
CA ARG A 2 17.47 -22.01 -2.32
C ARG A 2 17.70 -22.01 -0.81
N GLU A 3 18.83 -22.52 -0.35
CA GLU A 3 19.21 -22.49 1.07
C GLU A 3 19.55 -21.07 1.57
N GLU A 4 20.23 -20.26 0.75
CA GLU A 4 20.52 -18.86 1.08
C GLU A 4 19.23 -18.04 1.13
N GLU A 5 18.30 -18.26 0.19
CA GLU A 5 16.96 -17.67 0.18
C GLU A 5 16.20 -17.99 1.47
N ARG A 6 16.25 -19.26 1.90
CA ARG A 6 15.63 -19.73 3.14
C ARG A 6 16.19 -19.04 4.37
N GLN A 7 17.52 -18.93 4.48
CA GLN A 7 18.19 -18.27 5.59
C GLN A 7 17.91 -16.76 5.64
N ILE A 8 17.80 -16.11 4.47
CA ILE A 8 17.41 -14.69 4.41
C ILE A 8 15.95 -14.53 4.85
N ALA A 9 15.03 -15.37 4.36
CA ALA A 9 13.63 -15.34 4.77
C ALA A 9 13.46 -15.57 6.28
N GLU A 10 14.23 -16.48 6.87
CA GLU A 10 14.26 -16.72 8.32
C GLU A 10 14.72 -15.49 9.11
N LYS A 11 15.80 -14.83 8.67
CA LYS A 11 16.30 -13.59 9.28
C LYS A 11 15.28 -12.44 9.15
N MET A 12 14.67 -12.29 7.98
CA MET A 12 13.60 -11.31 7.75
C MET A 12 12.40 -11.60 8.67
N GLY A 13 12.01 -12.87 8.80
CA GLY A 13 10.92 -13.30 9.67
C GLY A 13 11.18 -12.90 11.12
N THR A 14 12.38 -13.18 11.61
CA THR A 14 12.82 -12.81 12.96
C THR A 14 12.73 -11.30 13.21
N ILE A 15 13.22 -10.49 12.26
CA ILE A 15 13.13 -9.01 12.35
C ILE A 15 11.67 -8.55 12.39
N CYS A 16 10.81 -9.12 11.54
CA CYS A 16 9.39 -8.79 11.51
C CYS A 16 8.69 -9.17 12.82
N THR A 17 9.01 -10.33 13.41
CA THR A 17 8.46 -10.77 14.69
C THR A 17 8.86 -9.81 15.82
N GLN A 18 10.16 -9.46 15.91
CA GLN A 18 10.63 -8.49 16.91
C GLN A 18 10.00 -7.11 16.72
N THR A 19 9.78 -6.71 15.47
CA THR A 19 9.09 -5.45 15.15
C THR A 19 7.63 -5.49 15.62
N LEU A 20 6.94 -6.61 15.38
CA LEU A 20 5.57 -6.83 15.79
C LEU A 20 5.42 -6.76 17.32
N GLU A 21 6.27 -7.46 18.06
CA GLU A 21 6.29 -7.45 19.54
C GLU A 21 6.50 -6.03 20.11
N ARG A 22 7.26 -5.19 19.41
CA ARG A 22 7.50 -3.78 19.80
C ARG A 22 6.34 -2.86 19.44
N VAL A 23 5.70 -3.06 18.28
CA VAL A 23 4.64 -2.15 17.80
C VAL A 23 3.28 -2.46 18.40
N GLN A 24 2.98 -3.72 18.73
CA GLN A 24 1.72 -4.13 19.35
C GLN A 24 1.35 -3.31 20.61
N PRO A 25 2.24 -3.15 21.62
CA PRO A 25 1.91 -2.34 22.80
C PRO A 25 1.72 -0.85 22.47
N ILE A 26 2.36 -0.32 21.41
CA ILE A 26 2.14 1.05 20.94
C ILE A 26 0.74 1.18 20.31
N CYS A 27 0.39 0.27 19.40
CA CYS A 27 -0.94 0.21 18.79
C CYS A 27 -2.05 0.04 19.83
N LYS A 28 -1.80 -0.76 20.88
CA LYS A 28 -2.73 -0.92 22.00
C LYS A 28 -2.93 0.41 22.76
N GLN A 29 -1.86 1.10 23.13
CA GLN A 29 -1.95 2.38 23.85
C GLN A 29 -2.68 3.45 23.01
N ILE A 30 -2.41 3.52 21.70
CA ILE A 30 -3.17 4.40 20.78
C ILE A 30 -4.65 4.05 20.85
N THR A 31 -5.00 2.77 20.74
CA THR A 31 -6.39 2.30 20.80
C THR A 31 -7.05 2.69 22.12
N ASP A 32 -6.39 2.43 23.25
CA ASP A 32 -6.91 2.74 24.58
C ASP A 32 -7.20 4.25 24.76
N HIS A 33 -6.28 5.13 24.33
CA HIS A 33 -6.47 6.57 24.41
C HIS A 33 -7.61 7.09 23.52
N ILE A 34 -7.68 6.58 22.30
CA ILE A 34 -8.74 6.94 21.36
C ILE A 34 -10.10 6.47 21.87
N GLU A 35 -10.19 5.22 22.35
CA GLU A 35 -11.45 4.68 22.87
C GLU A 35 -11.93 5.37 24.14
N ALA A 36 -10.99 5.79 25.01
CA ALA A 36 -11.32 6.60 26.17
C ALA A 36 -11.95 7.92 25.74
N ALA A 37 -11.29 8.65 24.83
CA ALA A 37 -11.79 9.93 24.32
C ALA A 37 -13.13 9.81 23.58
N ASP A 38 -13.32 8.75 22.79
CA ASP A 38 -14.58 8.47 22.05
C ASP A 38 -15.77 8.22 22.97
N ARG A 39 -15.52 7.78 24.21
CA ARG A 39 -16.56 7.55 25.23
C ARG A 39 -16.75 8.74 26.19
N THR A 40 -15.88 9.75 26.14
CA THR A 40 -15.97 10.93 27.00
C THR A 40 -17.05 11.89 26.46
N PRO A 41 -17.96 12.41 27.31
CA PRO A 41 -18.91 13.45 26.91
C PRO A 41 -18.21 14.66 26.29
N ARG A 42 -18.82 15.29 25.29
CA ARG A 42 -18.14 16.30 24.45
C ARG A 42 -17.76 17.56 25.22
N GLU A 43 -18.52 17.89 26.26
CA GLU A 43 -18.27 18.97 27.21
C GLU A 43 -17.08 18.73 28.15
N GLU A 44 -16.69 17.46 28.34
CA GLU A 44 -15.57 17.04 29.19
C GLU A 44 -14.34 16.62 28.38
N LEU A 45 -14.49 16.44 27.07
CA LEU A 45 -13.43 15.98 26.18
C LEU A 45 -12.34 17.04 25.99
N ASP A 46 -11.13 16.71 26.46
CA ASP A 46 -9.92 17.47 26.15
C ASP A 46 -9.23 16.89 24.89
N GLU A 47 -9.55 17.48 23.74
CA GLU A 47 -8.94 17.08 22.46
C GLU A 47 -7.43 17.38 22.39
N GLU A 48 -6.91 18.37 23.13
CA GLU A 48 -5.48 18.70 23.13
C GLU A 48 -4.70 17.67 23.96
N ASP A 49 -5.23 17.25 25.11
CA ASP A 49 -4.66 16.16 25.90
C ASP A 49 -4.64 14.83 25.12
N LEU A 50 -5.72 14.51 24.39
CA LEU A 50 -5.72 13.34 23.50
C LEU A 50 -4.59 13.41 22.47
N VAL A 51 -4.40 14.58 21.83
CA VAL A 51 -3.31 14.79 20.87
C VAL A 51 -1.95 14.59 21.52
N ASN A 52 -1.75 15.15 22.72
CA ASN A 52 -0.49 15.05 23.45
C ASN A 52 -0.15 13.61 23.86
N LYS A 53 -1.15 12.77 24.13
CA LYS A 53 -0.97 11.35 24.43
C LYS A 53 -0.70 10.51 23.18
N VAL A 54 -1.44 10.74 22.11
CA VAL A 54 -1.41 9.87 20.91
C VAL A 54 -0.25 10.20 19.98
N LYS A 55 0.08 11.48 19.80
CA LYS A 55 1.19 11.91 18.92
C LYS A 55 2.52 11.19 19.19
N PRO A 56 3.06 11.15 20.43
CA PRO A 56 4.34 10.48 20.68
C PRO A 56 4.28 8.98 20.39
N LEU A 57 3.13 8.33 20.56
CA LEU A 57 2.94 6.92 20.24
C LEU A 57 3.00 6.68 18.72
N ILE A 58 2.39 7.56 17.91
CA ILE A 58 2.49 7.48 16.44
C ILE A 58 3.94 7.65 15.99
N GLU A 59 4.66 8.62 16.56
CA GLU A 59 6.06 8.90 16.24
C GLU A 59 6.97 7.70 16.60
N GLU A 60 6.73 7.08 17.77
CA GLU A 60 7.46 5.88 18.20
C GLU A 60 7.14 4.68 17.31
N GLY A 61 5.86 4.42 17.03
CA GLY A 61 5.44 3.34 16.13
C GLY A 61 6.02 3.50 14.73
N GLY A 62 6.05 4.74 14.21
CA GLY A 62 6.69 5.06 12.94
C GLY A 62 8.20 4.80 12.93
N ARG A 63 8.90 5.14 14.02
CA ARG A 63 10.34 4.87 14.19
C ARG A 63 10.64 3.37 14.16
N ILE A 64 9.88 2.57 14.91
CA ILE A 64 10.02 1.11 14.95
C ILE A 64 9.86 0.50 13.55
N LEU A 65 8.82 0.92 12.81
CA LEU A 65 8.58 0.45 11.45
C LEU A 65 9.69 0.90 10.48
N GLN A 66 10.25 2.10 10.66
CA GLN A 66 11.35 2.59 9.83
C GLN A 66 12.65 1.79 10.07
N GLU A 67 12.95 1.45 11.32
CA GLU A 67 14.08 0.57 11.69
C GLU A 67 13.94 -0.82 11.04
N CYS A 68 12.73 -1.39 11.07
CA CYS A 68 12.42 -2.65 10.41
C CYS A 68 12.67 -2.57 8.90
N ASN A 69 12.10 -1.56 8.23
CA ASN A 69 12.31 -1.35 6.79
C ASN A 69 13.80 -1.24 6.42
N GLY A 70 14.59 -0.49 7.20
CA GLY A 70 16.03 -0.36 6.98
C GLY A 70 16.75 -1.70 7.14
N SER A 71 16.40 -2.47 8.16
CA SER A 71 17.00 -3.78 8.44
C SER A 71 16.68 -4.80 7.32
N LEU A 72 15.44 -4.83 6.84
CA LEU A 72 15.02 -5.71 5.75
C LEU A 72 15.74 -5.36 4.44
N ARG A 73 15.87 -4.07 4.11
CA ARG A 73 16.64 -3.60 2.94
C ARG A 73 18.13 -3.90 3.06
N GLY A 74 18.68 -3.94 4.28
CA GLY A 74 20.06 -4.39 4.51
C GLY A 74 20.28 -5.87 4.23
N LEU A 75 19.25 -6.71 4.42
CA LEU A 75 19.32 -8.14 4.14
C LEU A 75 19.13 -8.50 2.66
N ASP A 76 18.33 -7.74 1.92
CA ASP A 76 18.08 -7.93 0.48
C ASP A 76 18.15 -6.59 -0.28
N PRO A 77 19.35 -6.01 -0.43
CA PRO A 77 19.53 -4.69 -1.05
C PRO A 77 19.11 -4.66 -2.52
N ASP A 78 19.24 -5.80 -3.22
CA ASP A 78 18.92 -5.95 -4.63
C ASP A 78 17.47 -6.43 -4.87
N GLY A 79 16.70 -6.71 -3.81
CA GLY A 79 15.31 -7.16 -3.89
C GLY A 79 15.14 -8.54 -4.56
N HIS A 80 16.19 -9.34 -4.60
CA HIS A 80 16.22 -10.63 -5.30
C HIS A 80 15.35 -11.68 -4.61
N ILE A 81 15.29 -11.65 -3.27
CA ILE A 81 14.46 -12.57 -2.49
C ILE A 81 13.00 -12.18 -2.62
N ALA A 82 12.71 -10.89 -2.49
CA ALA A 82 11.38 -10.32 -2.69
C ALA A 82 10.79 -10.63 -4.07
N ALA A 83 11.60 -10.49 -5.13
CA ALA A 83 11.18 -10.80 -6.51
C ALA A 83 10.90 -12.29 -6.74
N GLN A 84 11.64 -13.18 -6.05
CA GLN A 84 11.44 -14.62 -6.18
C GLN A 84 10.28 -15.14 -5.34
N ALA A 85 10.12 -14.66 -4.10
CA ALA A 85 8.96 -14.97 -3.26
C ALA A 85 7.65 -14.58 -3.97
N LYS A 86 7.64 -13.41 -4.64
CA LYS A 86 6.54 -12.93 -5.49
C LYS A 86 6.17 -13.91 -6.62
N GLY A 87 7.15 -14.58 -7.23
CA GLY A 87 6.94 -15.57 -8.28
C GLY A 87 6.41 -16.92 -7.76
N ARG A 88 6.76 -17.29 -6.53
CA ARG A 88 6.42 -18.59 -5.91
C ARG A 88 5.16 -18.59 -5.04
N ALA A 89 4.69 -17.41 -4.63
CA ALA A 89 3.47 -17.26 -3.81
C ALA A 89 2.21 -17.87 -4.47
N GLY A 90 2.19 -18.02 -5.80
CA GLY A 90 1.10 -18.64 -6.55
C GLY A 90 1.28 -20.14 -6.86
N THR A 91 2.46 -20.73 -6.64
CA THR A 91 2.82 -22.06 -7.16
C THR A 91 2.87 -23.17 -6.11
N LYS A 92 2.56 -22.89 -4.82
CA LYS A 92 2.78 -23.79 -3.67
C LYS A 92 4.24 -24.21 -3.47
N GLU A 93 5.20 -23.46 -4.02
CA GLU A 93 6.63 -23.77 -3.95
C GLU A 93 7.38 -23.01 -2.85
N ALA A 94 6.65 -22.21 -2.05
CA ALA A 94 7.20 -21.46 -0.94
C ALA A 94 7.70 -22.39 0.17
N THR A 95 8.82 -22.00 0.77
CA THR A 95 9.43 -22.66 1.92
C THR A 95 8.66 -22.33 3.21
N PRO A 96 8.74 -23.17 4.26
CA PRO A 96 8.13 -22.87 5.56
C PRO A 96 8.53 -21.49 6.12
N GLU A 97 9.77 -21.08 5.91
CA GLU A 97 10.32 -19.79 6.33
C GLU A 97 9.67 -18.61 5.59
N GLU A 98 9.45 -18.74 4.27
CA GLU A 98 8.70 -17.76 3.47
C GLU A 98 7.23 -17.65 3.92
N TYR A 99 6.58 -18.77 4.26
CA TYR A 99 5.22 -18.77 4.81
C TYR A 99 5.14 -18.04 6.15
N ARG A 100 6.05 -18.35 7.09
CA ARG A 100 6.10 -17.67 8.40
C ARG A 100 6.36 -16.17 8.28
N LEU A 101 7.26 -15.78 7.37
CA LEU A 101 7.52 -14.38 7.06
C LEU A 101 6.25 -13.69 6.54
N ALA A 102 5.52 -14.32 5.63
CA ALA A 102 4.26 -13.80 5.10
C ALA A 102 3.18 -13.64 6.18
N ASP A 103 3.02 -14.63 7.06
CA ASP A 103 2.06 -14.58 8.17
C ASP A 103 2.40 -13.46 9.17
N THR A 104 3.69 -13.30 9.50
CA THR A 104 4.14 -12.25 10.41
C THR A 104 3.92 -10.85 9.81
N LEU A 105 4.19 -10.69 8.51
CA LEU A 105 3.95 -9.43 7.80
C LEU A 105 2.47 -9.10 7.66
N LYS A 106 1.63 -10.12 7.50
CA LYS A 106 0.17 -9.97 7.54
C LYS A 106 -0.27 -9.46 8.91
N GLU A 107 0.16 -10.09 10.00
CA GLU A 107 -0.20 -9.68 11.36
C GLU A 107 0.30 -8.27 11.71
N LEU A 108 1.53 -7.93 11.31
CA LEU A 108 2.08 -6.57 11.44
C LEU A 108 1.21 -5.54 10.71
N THR A 109 0.80 -5.87 9.49
CA THR A 109 -0.05 -4.99 8.68
C THR A 109 -1.43 -4.83 9.27
N GLU A 110 -2.07 -5.95 9.65
CA GLU A 110 -3.38 -5.98 10.32
C GLU A 110 -3.38 -5.12 11.58
N THR A 111 -2.38 -5.31 12.44
CA THR A 111 -2.23 -4.59 13.70
C THR A 111 -2.16 -3.07 13.46
N VAL A 112 -1.26 -2.62 12.59
CA VAL A 112 -1.04 -1.19 12.36
C VAL A 112 -2.22 -0.54 11.63
N VAL A 113 -2.69 -1.15 10.54
CA VAL A 113 -3.78 -0.58 9.72
C VAL A 113 -5.08 -0.52 10.51
N THR A 114 -5.45 -1.59 11.22
CA THR A 114 -6.68 -1.63 12.02
C THR A 114 -6.65 -0.58 13.12
N THR A 115 -5.54 -0.40 13.82
CA THR A 115 -5.38 0.68 14.82
C THR A 115 -5.60 2.06 14.19
N ILE A 116 -4.95 2.35 13.05
CA ILE A 116 -5.06 3.65 12.38
C ILE A 116 -6.48 3.92 11.90
N ASP A 117 -7.14 2.94 11.30
CA ASP A 117 -8.48 3.13 10.75
C ASP A 117 -9.53 3.27 11.85
N ASN A 118 -9.43 2.48 12.91
CA ASN A 118 -10.29 2.63 14.08
C ASN A 118 -10.08 4.00 14.75
N ALA A 119 -8.83 4.44 14.88
CA ALA A 119 -8.50 5.75 15.43
C ALA A 119 -9.14 6.88 14.60
N LYS A 120 -8.96 6.85 13.27
CA LYS A 120 -9.52 7.86 12.36
C LYS A 120 -11.05 7.91 12.39
N LYS A 121 -11.73 6.77 12.53
CA LYS A 121 -13.20 6.71 12.64
C LYS A 121 -13.70 7.32 13.94
N ARG A 122 -13.09 6.97 15.06
CA ARG A 122 -13.49 7.43 16.40
C ARG A 122 -13.24 8.93 16.60
N ILE A 123 -12.15 9.47 16.08
CA ILE A 123 -11.88 10.92 16.14
C ILE A 123 -12.60 11.73 15.06
N SER A 124 -13.52 11.13 14.29
CA SER A 124 -14.10 11.79 13.11
C SER A 124 -14.92 13.04 13.45
N ASP A 125 -15.52 13.06 14.65
CA ASP A 125 -16.31 14.15 15.23
C ASP A 125 -15.52 15.04 16.22
N MET A 126 -14.20 14.83 16.35
CA MET A 126 -13.27 15.60 17.18
C MET A 126 -12.41 16.52 16.28
N PRO A 127 -12.88 17.74 15.93
CA PRO A 127 -12.28 18.54 14.87
C PRO A 127 -10.82 18.93 15.11
N HIS A 128 -10.44 19.19 16.36
CA HIS A 128 -9.08 19.59 16.72
C HIS A 128 -8.13 18.39 16.74
N ALA A 129 -8.51 17.30 17.40
CA ALA A 129 -7.76 16.05 17.41
C ALA A 129 -7.58 15.50 16.01
N LYS A 130 -8.65 15.47 15.20
CA LYS A 130 -8.61 15.07 13.79
C LYS A 130 -7.63 15.90 12.98
N LYS A 131 -7.63 17.23 13.14
CA LYS A 131 -6.72 18.15 12.42
C LYS A 131 -5.25 17.89 12.80
N LYS A 132 -4.98 17.55 14.05
CA LYS A 132 -3.62 17.33 14.57
C LYS A 132 -3.09 15.92 14.31
N LEU A 133 -3.92 14.89 14.46
CA LEU A 133 -3.52 13.48 14.36
C LEU A 133 -3.55 12.96 12.93
N ASN A 134 -4.51 13.37 12.09
CA ASN A 134 -4.64 12.82 10.73
C ASN A 134 -3.37 12.94 9.87
N PRO A 135 -2.64 14.07 9.89
CA PRO A 135 -1.38 14.18 9.16
C PRO A 135 -0.28 13.23 9.67
N LEU A 136 -0.35 12.81 10.94
CA LEU A 136 0.70 12.01 11.58
C LEU A 136 0.61 10.51 11.25
N TRP A 137 -0.57 9.99 10.89
CA TRP A 137 -0.71 8.58 10.54
C TRP A 137 0.22 8.14 9.39
N GLY A 138 0.65 9.09 8.54
CA GLY A 138 1.67 8.87 7.51
C GLY A 138 2.99 8.33 8.06
N LEU A 139 3.36 8.69 9.29
CA LEU A 139 4.59 8.24 9.95
C LEU A 139 4.62 6.73 10.19
N MET A 140 3.45 6.09 10.33
CA MET A 140 3.34 4.63 10.48
C MET A 140 2.99 3.96 9.15
N THR A 141 2.06 4.52 8.36
CA THR A 141 1.61 3.88 7.11
C THR A 141 2.71 3.84 6.05
N GLN A 142 3.51 4.90 5.92
CA GLN A 142 4.58 4.96 4.92
C GLN A 142 5.63 3.86 5.13
N PRO A 143 6.30 3.73 6.30
CA PRO A 143 7.28 2.67 6.50
C PRO A 143 6.65 1.27 6.45
N LEU A 144 5.40 1.09 6.91
CA LEU A 144 4.69 -0.17 6.75
C LEU A 144 4.56 -0.60 5.29
N PHE A 145 4.13 0.29 4.40
CA PHE A 145 4.05 -0.03 2.97
C PHE A 145 5.44 -0.23 2.34
N GLN A 146 6.46 0.47 2.83
CA GLN A 146 7.83 0.25 2.38
C GLN A 146 8.37 -1.13 2.78
N ILE A 147 8.02 -1.64 3.97
CA ILE A 147 8.31 -3.02 4.40
C ILE A 147 7.66 -4.02 3.44
N LEU A 148 6.36 -3.86 3.15
CA LEU A 148 5.63 -4.77 2.25
C LEU A 148 6.23 -4.75 0.83
N ALA A 149 6.65 -3.58 0.36
CA ALA A 149 7.33 -3.44 -0.91
C ALA A 149 8.72 -4.10 -0.90
N ALA A 150 9.49 -3.93 0.18
CA ALA A 150 10.82 -4.50 0.34
C ALA A 150 10.80 -6.03 0.37
N VAL A 151 9.75 -6.65 0.93
CA VAL A 151 9.62 -8.12 0.98
C VAL A 151 8.87 -8.70 -0.24
N GLY A 152 8.37 -7.84 -1.14
CA GLY A 152 7.78 -8.29 -2.41
C GLY A 152 6.40 -8.95 -2.28
N LEU A 153 5.76 -8.86 -1.10
CA LEU A 153 4.43 -9.41 -0.84
C LEU A 153 3.27 -8.60 -1.46
N LEU A 154 3.60 -7.65 -2.34
CA LEU A 154 2.66 -6.84 -3.09
C LEU A 154 1.93 -7.59 -4.23
N LEU A 155 1.92 -8.92 -4.26
CA LEU A 155 1.02 -9.69 -5.13
C LEU A 155 0.03 -10.51 -4.32
N THR A 156 -1.23 -10.41 -4.76
CA THR A 156 -2.43 -11.25 -4.58
C THR A 156 -2.73 -11.85 -3.19
N GLY A 157 -1.75 -12.40 -2.47
CA GLY A 157 -1.90 -12.95 -1.11
C GLY A 157 -2.03 -11.87 -0.05
N VAL A 158 -0.99 -11.05 0.19
CA VAL A 158 -1.05 -10.02 1.24
C VAL A 158 -1.84 -8.80 0.80
N LEU A 159 -1.77 -8.36 -0.47
CA LEU A 159 -2.68 -7.31 -0.96
C LEU A 159 -4.15 -7.77 -1.03
N GLY A 160 -4.39 -9.05 -1.31
CA GLY A 160 -5.73 -9.62 -1.24
C GLY A 160 -6.26 -9.61 0.19
N LEU A 161 -5.43 -10.03 1.16
CA LEU A 161 -5.78 -9.99 2.57
C LEU A 161 -5.93 -8.57 3.10
N VAL A 162 -4.98 -7.67 2.83
CA VAL A 162 -5.06 -6.23 3.16
C VAL A 162 -6.26 -5.58 2.48
N GLY A 163 -6.53 -5.91 1.21
CA GLY A 163 -7.72 -5.47 0.49
C GLY A 163 -9.02 -6.04 1.07
N GLN A 164 -9.04 -7.30 1.54
CA GLN A 164 -10.17 -7.94 2.19
C GLN A 164 -10.41 -7.43 3.62
N LEU A 165 -9.35 -7.10 4.37
CA LEU A 165 -9.42 -6.46 5.67
C LEU A 165 -9.92 -5.03 5.53
N LEU A 166 -9.35 -4.26 4.60
CA LEU A 166 -9.81 -2.91 4.30
C LEU A 166 -11.25 -2.91 3.76
N ASN A 167 -11.66 -3.88 2.93
CA ASN A 167 -13.04 -4.02 2.48
C ASN A 167 -13.98 -4.52 3.60
N GLY A 168 -13.55 -5.46 4.44
CA GLY A 168 -14.32 -6.03 5.55
C GLY A 168 -14.50 -5.06 6.73
N LEU A 169 -13.58 -4.11 6.90
CA LEU A 169 -13.65 -3.03 7.87
C LEU A 169 -14.35 -1.77 7.31
N GLY A 170 -14.93 -1.83 6.10
CA GLY A 170 -15.71 -0.72 5.52
C GLY A 170 -14.89 0.45 4.96
N LEU A 171 -13.63 0.21 4.58
CA LEU A 171 -12.68 1.22 4.06
C LEU A 171 -12.41 1.06 2.55
N GLY A 172 -13.39 0.58 1.78
CA GLY A 172 -13.27 0.41 0.32
C GLY A 172 -12.83 1.68 -0.44
N GLY A 173 -13.02 2.88 0.15
CA GLY A 173 -12.52 4.14 -0.39
C GLY A 173 -11.00 4.34 -0.28
N LEU A 174 -10.35 3.81 0.76
CA LEU A 174 -8.88 3.89 0.94
C LEU A 174 -8.14 2.89 0.05
N VAL A 175 -8.72 1.70 -0.16
CA VAL A 175 -8.22 0.71 -1.14
C VAL A 175 -8.24 1.33 -2.55
N ASN A 176 -9.35 1.94 -2.94
CA ASN A 176 -9.48 2.64 -4.22
C ASN A 176 -8.56 3.87 -4.34
N GLY A 177 -8.29 4.57 -3.23
CA GLY A 177 -7.35 5.71 -3.20
C GLY A 177 -5.88 5.30 -3.31
N LEU A 178 -5.48 4.18 -2.68
CA LEU A 178 -4.12 3.66 -2.76
C LEU A 178 -3.86 2.98 -4.13
N LEU A 179 -4.84 2.23 -4.63
CA LEU A 179 -4.82 1.62 -5.96
C LEU A 179 -4.89 2.67 -7.09
N GLY A 180 -5.71 3.71 -6.90
CA GLY A 180 -5.79 4.85 -7.84
C GLY A 180 -4.54 5.74 -7.79
N GLY A 181 -3.95 5.94 -6.61
CA GLY A 181 -2.77 6.79 -6.41
C GLY A 181 -1.44 6.14 -6.80
N LEU A 182 -1.33 4.81 -6.74
CA LEU A 182 -0.15 4.07 -7.20
C LEU A 182 -0.19 3.71 -8.70
N GLY A 183 -1.23 4.18 -9.41
CA GLY A 183 -1.34 4.00 -10.85
C GLY A 183 -1.53 2.53 -11.22
N ILE A 184 -2.71 1.97 -10.90
CA ILE A 184 -3.18 0.71 -11.48
C ILE A 184 -2.90 0.65 -12.99
N ASP A 185 -3.02 1.76 -13.74
CA ASP A 185 -2.70 1.79 -15.18
C ASP A 185 -1.22 1.47 -15.49
N LYS A 186 -0.28 1.87 -14.63
CA LYS A 186 1.14 1.50 -14.75
C LYS A 186 1.39 0.05 -14.29
N LEU A 187 0.66 -0.42 -13.28
CA LEU A 187 0.71 -1.80 -12.82
C LEU A 187 0.10 -2.77 -13.83
N LEU A 188 -1.05 -2.46 -14.42
CA LEU A 188 -1.73 -3.22 -15.48
C LEU A 188 -0.97 -3.17 -16.81
N GLY A 189 -0.40 -2.00 -17.16
CA GLY A 189 0.49 -1.86 -18.30
C GLY A 189 1.80 -2.65 -18.13
N GLY A 190 2.30 -2.79 -16.90
CA GLY A 190 3.48 -3.61 -16.56
C GLY A 190 3.19 -5.09 -16.32
N LEU A 191 1.93 -5.48 -16.05
CA LEU A 191 1.48 -6.86 -15.80
C LEU A 191 1.04 -7.60 -17.07
N GLY A 192 1.24 -7.03 -18.25
CA GLY A 192 0.91 -7.71 -19.51
C GLY A 192 -0.59 -7.95 -19.72
N LEU A 193 -1.49 -7.31 -18.96
CA LEU A 193 -2.94 -7.40 -19.20
C LEU A 193 -3.35 -6.78 -20.54
N GLY A 194 -2.54 -5.88 -21.12
CA GLY A 194 -2.68 -5.46 -22.51
C GLY A 194 -2.53 -6.63 -23.49
N SER A 195 -1.59 -7.55 -23.22
CA SER A 195 -1.37 -8.73 -24.07
C SER A 195 -2.47 -9.79 -23.94
N VAL A 196 -3.11 -9.91 -22.76
CA VAL A 196 -4.23 -10.84 -22.54
C VAL A 196 -5.54 -10.30 -23.12
N ALA A 197 -5.77 -8.98 -23.06
CA ALA A 197 -6.92 -8.35 -23.71
C ALA A 197 -6.82 -8.40 -25.25
N ASP A 198 -5.61 -8.24 -25.79
CA ASP A 198 -5.33 -8.43 -27.22
C ASP A 198 -5.39 -9.91 -27.64
N SER A 199 -4.93 -10.85 -26.80
CA SER A 199 -4.99 -12.28 -27.12
C SER A 199 -6.38 -12.90 -26.97
N LEU A 200 -7.25 -12.32 -26.16
CA LEU A 200 -8.66 -12.72 -26.01
C LEU A 200 -9.59 -12.00 -26.99
N GLY A 201 -9.06 -11.19 -27.91
CA GLY A 201 -9.83 -10.62 -29.01
C GLY A 201 -10.86 -9.56 -28.62
N LEU A 202 -10.78 -9.00 -27.40
CA LEU A 202 -11.68 -7.92 -26.96
C LEU A 202 -11.33 -6.55 -27.57
N GLY A 203 -10.21 -6.45 -28.29
CA GLY A 203 -9.77 -5.26 -29.04
C GLY A 203 -10.27 -5.20 -30.48
N LYS A 204 -11.58 -5.29 -30.74
CA LYS A 204 -12.12 -4.91 -32.04
C LYS A 204 -13.49 -4.23 -31.89
N LYS A 205 -13.44 -2.91 -31.67
CA LYS A 205 -14.59 -2.04 -31.93
C LYS A 205 -14.44 -1.40 -33.30
N ASP A 206 -15.42 -1.71 -34.13
CA ASP A 206 -15.60 -1.28 -35.51
C ASP A 206 -15.31 0.21 -35.75
N LYS A 207 -14.40 0.47 -36.69
CA LYS A 207 -14.37 1.77 -37.39
C LYS A 207 -15.58 1.82 -38.33
N LYS A 208 -16.65 2.39 -37.80
CA LYS A 208 -17.83 2.85 -38.53
C LYS A 208 -17.38 3.83 -39.63
N LYS A 209 -17.55 3.42 -40.89
CA LYS A 209 -17.45 4.28 -42.07
C LYS A 209 -18.57 5.33 -42.02
N SER A 210 -18.19 6.59 -41.95
CA SER A 210 -18.90 7.76 -42.52
C SER A 210 -17.84 8.50 -43.34
N GLY A 211 -17.97 8.84 -44.61
CA GLY A 211 -19.16 9.21 -45.38
C GLY A 211 -18.98 10.67 -45.82
N GLY A 212 -18.66 10.90 -47.09
CA GLY A 212 -18.56 12.22 -47.77
C GLY A 212 -17.17 12.87 -47.64
N GLY A 213 -16.50 13.38 -48.67
CA GLY A 213 -16.90 13.83 -50.00
C GLY A 213 -16.14 15.13 -50.32
N ALA A 214 -15.73 15.31 -51.59
CA ALA A 214 -14.99 16.46 -52.15
C ALA A 214 -13.48 16.51 -51.82
N SER A 215 -12.55 16.77 -52.75
CA SER A 215 -12.59 17.00 -54.20
C SER A 215 -11.11 17.14 -54.61
N SER A 216 -10.78 16.51 -55.73
CA SER A 216 -9.52 16.60 -56.46
C SER A 216 -9.15 18.03 -56.86
N LEU A 217 -7.90 18.44 -56.57
CA LEU A 217 -6.94 19.26 -57.35
C LEU A 217 -7.41 20.63 -57.95
N PRO A 218 -6.53 21.66 -58.08
CA PRO A 218 -5.16 21.48 -58.56
C PRO A 218 -4.05 22.30 -57.88
N ILE A 219 -2.85 21.83 -58.24
CA ILE A 219 -1.50 22.36 -58.08
C ILE A 219 -1.29 23.56 -59.04
N VAL A 220 -0.23 24.34 -58.78
CA VAL A 220 0.44 25.33 -59.65
C VAL A 220 0.13 26.80 -59.32
N GLY A 221 0.79 27.31 -58.27
CA GLY A 221 1.01 28.73 -58.04
C GLY A 221 2.30 29.17 -58.74
N GLY A 222 2.15 30.01 -59.75
CA GLY A 222 3.22 30.48 -60.62
C GLY A 222 4.20 31.47 -59.97
N LEU A 223 5.45 31.26 -60.36
CA LEU A 223 6.58 32.16 -60.53
C LEU A 223 6.24 33.62 -60.93
N PHE A 224 6.61 34.59 -60.09
CA PHE A 224 7.04 35.97 -60.41
C PHE A 224 7.78 36.47 -59.14
N GLY A 225 9.06 36.85 -59.09
CA GLY A 225 9.95 37.44 -60.09
C GLY A 225 10.28 38.88 -59.67
N LYS A 226 11.32 39.10 -58.84
CA LYS A 226 12.08 40.37 -58.74
C LYS A 226 13.32 40.28 -57.82
N LYS A 227 14.49 39.99 -58.39
CA LYS A 227 15.65 40.89 -58.50
C LYS A 227 16.81 40.15 -59.13
#